data_AF-A0A382GYM5-F1
#
_entry.id   AF-A0A382GYM5-F1
#
_cell.length_a   1.000
_cell.length_b   1.000
_cell.length_c   1.000
_cell.angle_alpha   90.00
_cell.angle_beta   90.00
_cell.angle_gamma   90.00
#
_symmetry.space_group_name_H-M   'P 1'
#
loop_
_entity.id
_entity.type
_entity.pdbx_description
1 polymer ?
#
loop_
_entity_poly.entity_id
_entity_poly.type
_entity_poly.pdbx_seq_one_letter_code
_entity_poly.pdbx_strand_id
1 'polypeptide(L)'
;VKDKALIIPPSHMFDHWLKNHQKLGGFLASSYVDWNLLHSPCKDIVKKLEEYKRIPFECIMEFADAKVTDNSMEYRDVMEDISKIFYLCELIQHNELTYNPQILHEPWHNRYRVHPGSGRLMALWLCGYESIKTIYIHFDEPGFQPPGDCFIIKDRNTAHQEFHINPQMHGISTRHKLQVETYAAFPKLEAECIRTRDYDYEWDWSHIHTNKFWQFMRFSEGGEFLDYKNMWRSYAIDAWQDLQHDHIQIGSTEFNFDKHRDVKDVKGRVIEITRHTGSGDHIDHIIV
;
A
#
# COMPACT_ATOMS: atom_id res chain seq x y z
N VAL A 1 12.37 31.50 -26.78
CA VAL A 1 10.92 31.26 -26.65
C VAL A 1 10.71 30.67 -25.28
N LYS A 2 10.04 31.37 -24.36
CA LYS A 2 9.79 30.86 -23.00
C LYS A 2 8.79 29.72 -23.11
N ASP A 3 9.25 28.50 -22.82
CA ASP A 3 8.39 27.33 -22.68
C ASP A 3 7.32 27.64 -21.63
N LYS A 4 6.09 27.89 -22.08
CA LYS A 4 4.94 27.80 -21.21
C LYS A 4 4.87 26.34 -20.79
N ALA A 5 5.17 26.05 -19.52
CA ALA A 5 4.90 24.76 -18.92
C ALA A 5 3.46 24.37 -19.30
N LEU A 6 3.33 23.31 -20.10
CA LEU A 6 2.03 22.84 -20.55
C LEU A 6 1.31 22.34 -19.30
N ILE A 7 0.37 23.13 -18.77
CA ILE A 7 -0.44 22.71 -17.62
C ILE A 7 -1.42 21.67 -18.17
N ILE A 8 -1.11 20.40 -17.96
CA ILE A 8 -1.98 19.29 -18.34
C ILE A 8 -3.08 19.22 -17.27
N PRO A 9 -4.38 19.31 -17.65
CA PRO A 9 -5.45 19.13 -16.68
C PRO A 9 -5.33 17.75 -16.01
N PRO A 10 -5.63 17.61 -14.71
CA PRO A 10 -5.58 16.32 -14.03
C PRO A 10 -6.36 15.21 -14.75
N SER A 11 -7.45 15.57 -15.43
CA SER A 11 -8.27 14.67 -16.24
C SER A 11 -7.54 14.05 -17.44
N HIS A 12 -6.42 14.62 -17.91
CA HIS A 12 -5.65 14.14 -19.07
C HIS A 12 -4.23 13.68 -18.69
N MET A 13 -3.87 13.76 -17.41
CA MET A 13 -2.51 13.45 -16.96
C MET A 13 -2.14 11.98 -17.19
N PHE A 14 -3.08 11.06 -16.95
CA PHE A 14 -2.85 9.63 -17.19
C PHE A 14 -2.54 9.33 -18.67
N ASP A 15 -3.36 9.81 -19.62
CA ASP A 15 -3.15 9.52 -21.05
C ASP A 15 -1.84 10.11 -21.56
N HIS A 16 -1.51 11.32 -21.09
CA HIS A 16 -0.26 11.97 -21.45
C HIS A 16 0.93 11.19 -20.91
N TRP A 17 0.90 10.81 -19.63
CA TRP A 17 1.94 10.02 -19.00
C TRP A 17 2.09 8.66 -19.71
N LEU A 18 1.00 7.92 -19.93
CA LEU A 18 1.04 6.59 -20.53
C LEU A 18 1.63 6.64 -21.94
N LYS A 19 1.20 7.60 -22.76
CA LYS A 19 1.73 7.79 -24.12
C LYS A 19 3.22 8.13 -24.12
N ASN A 20 3.65 9.00 -23.21
CA ASN A 20 5.06 9.36 -23.09
C ASN A 20 5.90 8.17 -22.61
N HIS A 21 5.43 7.46 -21.59
CA HIS A 21 6.09 6.27 -21.03
C HIS A 21 6.28 5.17 -22.08
N GLN A 22 5.23 4.89 -22.87
CA GLN A 22 5.29 3.95 -24.00
C GLN A 22 6.25 4.41 -25.10
N LYS A 23 6.30 5.71 -25.40
CA LYS A 23 7.24 6.27 -26.39
C LYS A 23 8.71 6.08 -25.97
N LEU A 24 8.99 6.04 -24.66
CA LEU A 24 10.32 5.79 -24.11
C LEU A 24 10.70 4.29 -24.08
N GLY A 25 9.79 3.40 -24.51
CA GLY A 25 9.97 1.94 -24.51
C GLY A 25 9.37 1.24 -23.29
N GLY A 26 8.88 2.00 -22.30
CA GLY A 26 8.30 1.45 -21.08
C GLY A 26 6.88 0.94 -21.31
N PHE A 27 6.34 0.21 -20.34
CA PHE A 27 4.93 -0.20 -20.37
C PHE A 27 4.31 -0.16 -18.97
N LEU A 28 2.99 -0.18 -18.97
CA LEU A 28 2.15 -0.34 -17.79
C LEU A 28 1.46 -1.70 -17.94
N ALA A 29 1.41 -2.50 -16.88
CA ALA A 29 0.77 -3.80 -16.90
C ALA A 29 -0.02 -4.05 -15.63
N SER A 30 -1.03 -4.92 -15.72
CA SER A 30 -1.47 -5.67 -14.55
C SER A 30 -0.69 -6.97 -14.45
N SER A 31 -0.36 -7.36 -13.23
CA SER A 31 0.44 -8.56 -12.95
C SER A 31 -0.14 -9.28 -11.75
N TYR A 32 0.02 -10.59 -11.71
CA TYR A 32 -0.33 -11.40 -10.55
C TYR A 32 0.95 -11.83 -9.85
N VAL A 33 1.06 -11.49 -8.56
CA VAL A 33 2.24 -11.77 -7.74
C VAL A 33 1.85 -12.51 -6.49
N ASP A 34 2.78 -13.25 -5.93
CA ASP A 34 2.60 -14.02 -4.70
C ASP A 34 3.57 -13.57 -3.60
N TRP A 35 3.49 -14.24 -2.45
CA TRP A 35 4.36 -13.98 -1.31
C TRP A 35 5.80 -14.48 -1.49
N ASN A 36 6.09 -15.31 -2.50
CA ASN A 36 7.46 -15.67 -2.84
C ASN A 36 8.19 -14.49 -3.45
N LEU A 37 7.47 -13.66 -4.23
CA LEU A 37 8.03 -12.46 -4.84
C LEU A 37 8.03 -11.25 -3.89
N LEU A 38 6.93 -11.04 -3.16
CA LEU A 38 6.75 -9.86 -2.30
C LEU A 38 7.36 -10.00 -0.90
N HIS A 39 7.64 -11.23 -0.49
CA HIS A 39 7.92 -11.63 0.90
C HIS A 39 6.74 -11.41 1.85
N SER A 40 6.61 -12.28 2.85
CA SER A 40 5.54 -12.16 3.85
C SER A 40 5.72 -10.93 4.75
N PRO A 41 4.67 -10.10 4.95
CA PRO A 41 4.70 -8.98 5.88
C PRO A 41 4.47 -9.39 7.34
N CYS A 42 4.41 -10.69 7.65
CA CYS A 42 4.04 -11.22 8.96
C CYS A 42 4.83 -10.60 10.12
N LYS A 43 6.16 -10.47 9.99
CA LYS A 43 7.02 -9.90 11.05
C LYS A 43 6.68 -8.44 11.35
N ASP A 44 6.40 -7.66 10.30
CA ASP A 44 6.06 -6.25 10.43
C ASP A 44 4.66 -6.08 11.06
N ILE A 45 3.71 -6.94 10.68
CA ILE A 45 2.37 -6.98 11.29
C ILE A 45 2.49 -7.29 12.78
N VAL A 46 3.18 -8.38 13.15
CA VAL A 46 3.39 -8.76 14.56
C VAL A 46 3.99 -7.61 15.34
N LYS A 47 5.10 -7.04 14.88
CA LYS A 47 5.75 -5.90 15.54
C LYS A 47 4.77 -4.76 15.79
N LYS A 48 3.97 -4.38 14.78
CA LYS A 48 3.00 -3.28 14.91
C LYS A 48 1.86 -3.61 15.87
N LEU A 49 1.35 -4.85 15.88
CA LEU A 49 0.31 -5.28 16.83
C LEU A 49 0.82 -5.24 18.27
N GLU A 50 2.04 -5.74 18.51
CA GLU A 50 2.68 -5.72 19.83
C GLU A 50 2.98 -4.29 20.31
N GLU A 51 3.45 -3.42 19.41
CA GLU A 51 3.67 -1.99 19.69
C GLU A 51 2.34 -1.29 20.03
N TYR A 52 1.30 -1.50 19.22
CA TYR A 52 -0.01 -0.88 19.39
C TYR A 52 -0.69 -1.30 20.70
N LYS A 53 -0.62 -2.59 21.05
CA LYS A 53 -1.18 -3.12 22.31
C LYS A 53 -0.57 -2.47 23.57
N ARG A 54 0.66 -1.93 23.48
CA ARG A 54 1.36 -1.25 24.58
C ARG A 54 1.05 0.24 24.69
N ILE A 55 0.38 0.83 23.70
CA ILE A 55 0.06 2.26 23.70
C ILE A 55 -0.96 2.55 24.82
N PRO A 56 -0.72 3.56 25.68
CA PRO A 56 -1.68 3.99 26.69
C PRO A 56 -3.01 4.42 26.06
N PHE A 57 -4.13 4.07 26.70
CA PHE A 57 -5.45 4.36 26.16
C PHE A 57 -5.70 5.86 25.95
N GLU A 58 -5.11 6.71 26.79
CA GLU A 58 -5.21 8.17 26.65
C GLU A 58 -4.63 8.67 25.31
N CYS A 59 -3.53 8.07 24.85
CA CYS A 59 -2.93 8.39 23.55
C CYS A 59 -3.84 7.95 22.39
N ILE A 60 -4.55 6.81 22.54
CA ILE A 60 -5.52 6.32 21.55
C ILE A 60 -6.70 7.28 21.44
N MET A 61 -7.23 7.74 22.57
CA MET A 61 -8.32 8.73 22.59
C MET A 61 -7.89 10.04 21.93
N GLU A 62 -6.71 10.55 22.28
CA GLU A 62 -6.17 11.76 21.67
C GLU A 62 -6.05 11.61 20.16
N PHE A 63 -5.54 10.48 19.69
CA PHE A 63 -5.41 10.17 18.25
C PHE A 63 -6.74 10.11 17.51
N ALA A 64 -7.77 9.50 18.12
CA ALA A 64 -9.11 9.42 17.55
C ALA A 64 -9.75 10.82 17.41
N ASP A 65 -9.52 11.72 18.37
CA ASP A 65 -10.10 13.06 18.41
C ASP A 65 -9.28 14.12 17.66
N ALA A 66 -7.99 13.84 17.40
CA ALA A 66 -7.08 14.80 16.78
C ALA A 66 -7.41 15.07 15.30
N LYS A 67 -7.01 16.27 14.85
CA LYS A 67 -7.11 16.62 13.42
C LYS A 67 -6.30 15.65 12.58
N VAL A 68 -6.89 15.22 11.46
CA VAL A 68 -6.28 14.26 10.50
C VAL A 68 -4.91 14.67 9.96
N THR A 69 -4.64 15.98 9.96
CA THR A 69 -3.40 16.60 9.51
C THR A 69 -2.37 16.79 10.62
N ASP A 70 -2.70 16.45 11.86
CA ASP A 70 -1.72 16.47 12.95
C ASP A 70 -0.77 15.28 12.81
N ASN A 71 0.48 15.60 12.49
CA ASN A 71 1.56 14.62 12.31
C ASN A 71 2.57 14.65 13.48
N SER A 72 2.29 15.42 14.54
CA SER A 72 3.20 15.64 15.67
C SER A 72 2.97 14.70 16.86
N MET A 73 1.91 13.90 16.81
CA MET A 73 1.46 13.06 17.92
C MET A 73 2.42 11.91 18.22
N GLU A 74 2.56 11.57 19.49
CA GLU A 74 3.31 10.39 19.92
C GLU A 74 2.63 9.11 19.39
N TYR A 75 3.41 8.13 18.96
CA TYR A 75 2.94 6.86 18.40
C TYR A 75 2.06 6.95 17.12
N ARG A 76 1.94 8.12 16.49
CA ARG A 76 1.06 8.36 15.33
C ARG A 76 1.22 7.33 14.22
N ASP A 77 2.46 6.99 13.87
CA ASP A 77 2.75 6.04 12.79
C ASP A 77 2.16 4.66 13.07
N VAL A 78 2.38 4.13 14.28
CA VAL A 78 1.86 2.82 14.70
C VAL A 78 0.34 2.87 14.77
N MET A 79 -0.23 3.97 15.29
CA MET A 79 -1.67 4.11 15.40
C MET A 79 -2.36 4.18 14.04
N GLU A 80 -1.82 4.96 13.11
CA GLU A 80 -2.35 5.04 11.75
C GLU A 80 -2.21 3.72 10.99
N ASP A 81 -1.08 3.04 11.10
CA ASP A 81 -0.85 1.78 10.39
C ASP A 81 -1.82 0.69 10.85
N ILE A 82 -1.99 0.48 12.16
CA ILE A 82 -2.91 -0.55 12.67
C ILE A 82 -4.36 -0.19 12.38
N SER A 83 -4.79 1.06 12.66
CA SER A 83 -6.19 1.45 12.41
C SER A 83 -6.54 1.35 10.92
N LYS A 84 -5.59 1.69 10.05
CA LYS A 84 -5.72 1.48 8.60
C LYS A 84 -5.80 0.01 8.22
N ILE A 85 -5.00 -0.87 8.82
CA ILE A 85 -5.03 -2.30 8.54
C ILE A 85 -6.40 -2.90 8.90
N PHE A 86 -6.94 -2.55 10.08
CA PHE A 86 -8.27 -3.02 10.49
C PHE A 86 -9.36 -2.56 9.51
N TYR A 87 -9.39 -1.25 9.20
CA TYR A 87 -10.31 -0.70 8.21
C TYR A 87 -10.21 -1.40 6.85
N LEU A 88 -8.98 -1.60 6.34
CA LEU A 88 -8.77 -2.24 5.04
C LEU A 88 -9.17 -3.72 5.05
N CYS A 89 -8.97 -4.43 6.16
CA CYS A 89 -9.44 -5.82 6.30
C CYS A 89 -10.96 -5.89 6.24
N GLU A 90 -11.66 -4.97 6.91
CA GLU A 90 -13.13 -4.87 6.84
C GLU A 90 -13.59 -4.59 5.40
N LEU A 91 -12.99 -3.61 4.72
CA LEU A 91 -13.30 -3.34 3.31
C LEU A 91 -13.08 -4.56 2.41
N ILE A 92 -12.02 -5.34 2.64
CA ILE A 92 -11.77 -6.56 1.86
C ILE A 92 -12.85 -7.61 2.13
N GLN A 93 -13.21 -7.83 3.40
CA GLN A 93 -14.24 -8.80 3.79
C GLN A 93 -15.63 -8.44 3.25
N HIS A 94 -15.93 -7.16 3.12
CA HIS A 94 -17.17 -6.66 2.52
C HIS A 94 -17.09 -6.44 1.00
N ASN A 95 -15.96 -6.77 0.37
CA ASN A 95 -15.74 -6.61 -1.06
C ASN A 95 -15.85 -5.14 -1.55
N GLU A 96 -15.44 -4.21 -0.69
CA GLU A 96 -15.48 -2.75 -0.87
C GLU A 96 -14.10 -2.12 -1.08
N LEU A 97 -13.02 -2.92 -1.06
CA LEU A 97 -11.69 -2.41 -1.37
C LEU A 97 -11.67 -1.86 -2.81
N THR A 98 -11.24 -0.61 -2.98
CA THR A 98 -11.41 0.09 -4.26
C THR A 98 -10.30 -0.15 -5.28
N TYR A 99 -9.04 -0.23 -4.84
CA TYR A 99 -7.87 -0.17 -5.73
C TYR A 99 -6.93 -1.35 -5.55
N ASN A 100 -6.48 -1.93 -6.66
CA ASN A 100 -5.38 -2.89 -6.67
C ASN A 100 -4.06 -2.20 -6.25
N PRO A 101 -3.18 -2.88 -5.49
CA PRO A 101 -1.88 -2.32 -5.16
C PRO A 101 -1.01 -2.05 -6.39
N GLN A 102 -0.16 -1.05 -6.30
CA GLN A 102 0.89 -0.80 -7.30
C GLN A 102 2.20 -1.44 -6.84
N ILE A 103 2.92 -2.05 -7.78
CA ILE A 103 4.21 -2.71 -7.54
C ILE A 103 5.30 -2.09 -8.42
N LEU A 104 6.52 -2.06 -7.90
CA LEU A 104 7.71 -1.65 -8.61
C LEU A 104 8.85 -2.66 -8.39
N HIS A 105 9.77 -2.73 -9.35
CA HIS A 105 11.02 -3.48 -9.21
C HIS A 105 12.13 -2.50 -8.83
N GLU A 106 12.96 -2.88 -7.86
CA GLU A 106 14.14 -2.13 -7.42
C GLU A 106 15.40 -2.92 -7.79
N PRO A 107 16.01 -2.66 -8.96
CA PRO A 107 17.15 -3.45 -9.43
C PRO A 107 18.35 -3.44 -8.47
N TRP A 108 18.54 -2.37 -7.71
CA TRP A 108 19.65 -2.21 -6.75
C TRP A 108 19.49 -3.08 -5.50
N HIS A 109 18.28 -3.51 -5.18
CA HIS A 109 18.00 -4.46 -4.08
C HIS A 109 17.54 -5.83 -4.59
N ASN A 110 17.37 -5.99 -5.91
CA ASN A 110 16.82 -7.18 -6.54
C ASN A 110 15.53 -7.65 -5.85
N ARG A 111 14.61 -6.71 -5.62
CA ARG A 111 13.34 -6.95 -4.92
C ARG A 111 12.19 -6.27 -5.63
N TYR A 112 10.99 -6.77 -5.38
CA TYR A 112 9.75 -6.09 -5.71
C TYR A 112 9.14 -5.48 -4.45
N ARG A 113 8.64 -4.26 -4.56
CA ARG A 113 8.00 -3.54 -3.44
C ARG A 113 6.66 -2.95 -3.90
N VAL A 114 5.70 -2.94 -2.98
CA VAL A 114 4.42 -2.25 -3.18
C VAL A 114 4.57 -0.76 -2.87
N HIS A 115 4.11 0.10 -3.79
CA HIS A 115 4.19 1.56 -3.65
C HIS A 115 3.00 2.26 -4.33
N PRO A 116 2.27 3.15 -3.65
CA PRO A 116 2.13 3.24 -2.19
C PRO A 116 1.26 2.07 -1.69
N GLY A 117 1.43 1.65 -0.43
CA GLY A 117 0.41 0.79 0.21
C GLY A 117 0.90 -0.45 0.92
N SER A 118 1.96 -0.33 1.73
CA SER A 118 2.34 -1.37 2.71
C SER A 118 1.13 -1.87 3.52
N GLY A 119 0.28 -0.98 4.03
CA GLY A 119 -0.93 -1.35 4.77
C GLY A 119 -1.97 -2.13 3.96
N ARG A 120 -2.13 -1.86 2.65
CA ARG A 120 -3.04 -2.62 1.78
C ARG A 120 -2.50 -4.02 1.51
N LEU A 121 -1.18 -4.14 1.34
CA LEU A 121 -0.55 -5.45 1.20
C LEU A 121 -0.70 -6.28 2.48
N MET A 122 -0.51 -5.66 3.65
CA MET A 122 -0.72 -6.30 4.94
C MET A 122 -2.17 -6.77 5.11
N ALA A 123 -3.15 -5.95 4.74
CA ALA A 123 -4.56 -6.32 4.82
C ALA A 123 -4.92 -7.49 3.87
N LEU A 124 -4.39 -7.50 2.63
CA LEU A 124 -4.56 -8.63 1.71
C LEU A 124 -3.93 -9.92 2.27
N TRP A 125 -2.76 -9.81 2.92
CA TRP A 125 -2.14 -10.95 3.60
C TRP A 125 -3.02 -11.50 4.72
N LEU A 126 -3.54 -10.60 5.57
CA LEU A 126 -4.42 -10.91 6.70
C LEU A 126 -5.75 -11.53 6.27
N CYS A 127 -6.25 -11.15 5.09
CA CYS A 127 -7.46 -11.72 4.48
C CYS A 127 -7.17 -12.97 3.61
N GLY A 128 -5.98 -13.57 3.71
CA GLY A 128 -5.72 -14.89 3.14
C GLY A 128 -5.47 -14.91 1.64
N TYR A 129 -5.20 -13.77 1.00
CA TYR A 129 -4.87 -13.73 -0.42
C TYR A 129 -3.51 -14.38 -0.67
N GLU A 130 -3.41 -15.30 -1.62
CA GLU A 130 -2.13 -15.93 -2.02
C GLU A 130 -1.59 -15.36 -3.32
N SER A 131 -2.49 -14.95 -4.21
CA SER A 131 -2.17 -14.26 -5.45
C SER A 131 -2.82 -12.89 -5.46
N ILE A 132 -2.02 -11.87 -5.74
CA ILE A 132 -2.42 -10.47 -5.66
C ILE A 132 -2.31 -9.86 -7.05
N LYS A 133 -3.42 -9.34 -7.56
CA LYS A 133 -3.42 -8.48 -8.75
C LYS A 133 -2.79 -7.15 -8.40
N THR A 134 -1.79 -6.74 -9.16
CA THR A 134 -1.03 -5.51 -8.96
C THR A 134 -0.90 -4.72 -10.25
N ILE A 135 -0.64 -3.43 -10.14
CA ILE A 135 -0.31 -2.55 -11.27
C ILE A 135 1.20 -2.34 -11.29
N TYR A 136 1.86 -2.78 -12.36
CA TYR A 136 3.31 -2.68 -12.55
C TYR A 136 3.68 -1.62 -13.60
N ILE A 137 4.68 -0.81 -13.27
CA ILE A 137 5.31 0.15 -14.18
C ILE A 137 6.68 -0.38 -14.59
N HIS A 138 6.85 -0.66 -15.87
CA HIS A 138 8.12 -1.07 -16.44
C HIS A 138 8.89 0.13 -17.01
N PHE A 139 10.13 0.31 -16.57
CA PHE A 139 11.09 1.22 -17.20
C PHE A 139 11.99 0.42 -18.15
N ASP A 140 12.11 0.86 -19.41
CA ASP A 140 13.05 0.28 -20.38
C ASP A 140 14.46 0.79 -20.10
N GLU A 141 15.00 0.31 -18.97
CA GLU A 141 16.33 0.58 -18.42
C GLU A 141 16.93 -0.74 -17.89
N PRO A 142 18.27 -0.87 -17.86
CA PRO A 142 18.92 -2.09 -17.41
C PRO A 142 18.50 -2.54 -16.00
N GLY A 143 18.22 -3.83 -15.85
CA GLY A 143 17.89 -4.47 -14.57
C GLY A 143 16.41 -4.39 -14.17
N PHE A 144 15.58 -3.56 -14.81
CA PHE A 144 14.14 -3.57 -14.56
C PHE A 144 13.51 -4.83 -15.17
N GLN A 145 12.86 -5.63 -14.32
CA GLN A 145 12.24 -6.88 -14.73
C GLN A 145 10.75 -6.86 -14.40
N PRO A 146 9.89 -7.36 -15.31
CA PRO A 146 8.48 -7.53 -15.01
C PRO A 146 8.26 -8.62 -13.95
N PRO A 147 7.30 -8.41 -13.02
CA PRO A 147 6.92 -9.45 -12.07
C PRO A 147 6.05 -10.48 -12.79
N GLY A 148 6.63 -11.65 -13.08
CA GLY A 148 5.91 -12.80 -13.66
C GLY A 148 5.07 -12.45 -14.89
N ASP A 149 3.85 -13.00 -14.93
CA ASP A 149 2.90 -12.76 -16.01
C ASP A 149 2.37 -11.31 -15.98
N CYS A 150 2.51 -10.62 -17.12
CA CYS A 150 2.13 -9.22 -17.29
C CYS A 150 1.12 -9.05 -18.43
N PHE A 151 0.01 -8.38 -18.13
CA PHE A 151 -1.03 -8.02 -19.09
C PHE A 151 -0.97 -6.52 -19.37
N ILE A 152 -0.54 -6.16 -20.58
CA ILE A 152 -0.26 -4.76 -20.94
C ILE A 152 -1.53 -3.89 -20.93
N ILE A 153 -1.47 -2.78 -20.19
CA ILE A 153 -2.49 -1.74 -20.14
C ILE A 153 -2.18 -0.70 -21.22
N LYS A 154 -3.01 -0.68 -22.27
CA LYS A 154 -2.76 0.11 -23.49
C LYS A 154 -3.40 1.49 -23.47
N ASP A 155 -4.48 1.65 -22.71
CA ASP A 155 -5.29 2.85 -22.68
C ASP A 155 -5.99 3.04 -21.33
N ARG A 156 -6.65 4.19 -21.17
CA ARG A 156 -7.40 4.56 -19.97
C ARG A 156 -8.57 3.63 -19.66
N ASN A 157 -9.25 3.10 -20.67
CA ASN A 157 -10.42 2.25 -20.44
C ASN A 157 -9.97 0.94 -19.79
N THR A 158 -8.90 0.36 -20.33
CA THR A 158 -8.23 -0.81 -19.74
C THR A 158 -7.70 -0.46 -18.36
N ALA A 159 -7.02 0.68 -18.18
CA ALA A 159 -6.50 1.10 -16.88
C ALA A 159 -7.61 1.22 -15.81
N HIS A 160 -8.78 1.76 -16.17
CA HIS A 160 -9.90 1.87 -15.24
C HIS A 160 -10.39 0.50 -14.76
N GLN A 161 -10.44 -0.50 -15.64
CA GLN A 161 -10.83 -1.88 -15.30
C GLN A 161 -9.75 -2.60 -14.47
N GLU A 162 -8.48 -2.32 -14.73
CA GLU A 162 -7.37 -3.02 -14.10
C GLU A 162 -7.01 -2.43 -12.73
N PHE A 163 -7.13 -1.12 -12.54
CA PHE A 163 -6.72 -0.44 -11.30
C PHE A 163 -7.76 -0.61 -10.19
N HIS A 164 -9.04 -0.75 -10.54
CA HIS A 164 -10.11 -0.92 -9.56
C HIS A 164 -10.35 -2.40 -9.28
N ILE A 165 -10.63 -2.71 -8.02
CA ILE A 165 -11.23 -3.97 -7.62
C ILE A 165 -12.73 -3.83 -7.89
N ASN A 166 -13.34 -4.87 -8.49
CA ASN A 166 -14.77 -4.90 -8.85
C ASN A 166 -15.29 -3.62 -9.54
N PRO A 167 -14.74 -3.22 -10.70
CA PRO A 167 -15.12 -1.98 -11.39
C PRO A 167 -16.62 -1.86 -11.70
N GLN A 168 -17.35 -2.98 -11.72
CA GLN A 168 -18.80 -3.02 -11.93
C GLN A 168 -19.60 -2.58 -10.69
N MET A 169 -19.11 -2.81 -9.46
CA MET A 169 -19.79 -2.44 -8.22
C MET A 169 -19.64 -0.95 -7.90
N HIS A 170 -18.50 -0.35 -8.26
CA HIS A 170 -18.23 1.07 -8.01
C HIS A 170 -18.92 2.00 -9.02
N GLY A 171 -19.51 1.45 -10.08
CA GLY A 171 -20.19 2.17 -11.15
C GLY A 171 -19.29 3.19 -11.86
N ILE A 172 -19.74 3.74 -12.99
CA ILE A 172 -19.13 4.94 -13.59
C ILE A 172 -19.58 6.16 -12.75
N SER A 173 -19.39 6.10 -11.44
CA SER A 173 -19.65 7.19 -10.51
C SER A 173 -18.48 8.15 -10.58
N THR A 174 -18.77 9.45 -10.71
CA THR A 174 -17.77 10.52 -10.77
C THR A 174 -16.84 10.59 -9.54
N ARG A 175 -17.13 9.84 -8.46
CA ARG A 175 -16.29 9.73 -7.26
C ARG A 175 -15.04 8.86 -7.46
N HIS A 176 -15.06 7.87 -8.35
CA HIS A 176 -13.96 6.90 -8.52
C HIS A 176 -13.16 7.17 -9.81
N LYS A 177 -12.93 8.46 -10.12
CA LYS A 177 -12.05 8.80 -11.23
C LYS A 177 -10.63 8.45 -10.82
N LEU A 178 -9.93 7.69 -11.67
CA LEU A 178 -8.51 7.41 -11.49
C LEU A 178 -7.75 8.74 -11.39
N GLN A 179 -7.28 9.05 -10.20
CA GLN A 179 -6.40 10.18 -9.93
C GLN A 179 -4.97 9.64 -9.88
N VAL A 180 -4.15 10.18 -10.77
CA VAL A 180 -2.73 9.87 -10.79
C VAL A 180 -1.96 11.11 -10.38
N GLU A 181 -0.74 10.91 -9.92
CA GLU A 181 0.28 11.92 -9.75
C GLU A 181 1.56 11.40 -10.40
N THR A 182 2.40 12.31 -10.90
CA THR A 182 3.67 11.91 -11.53
C THR A 182 4.83 12.73 -10.99
N TYR A 183 5.96 12.06 -10.81
CA TYR A 183 7.25 12.68 -10.46
C TYR A 183 8.38 12.03 -11.26
N ALA A 184 9.56 12.63 -11.30
CA ALA A 184 10.69 12.10 -12.05
C ALA A 184 11.16 10.78 -11.44
N ALA A 185 11.31 9.72 -12.25
CA ALA A 185 11.81 8.43 -11.75
C ALA A 185 13.34 8.46 -11.57
N PHE A 186 14.07 9.15 -12.46
CA PHE A 186 15.53 9.28 -12.37
C PHE A 186 15.90 10.77 -12.44
N PRO A 187 15.62 11.54 -11.38
CA PRO A 187 15.79 12.98 -11.36
C PRO A 187 17.26 13.39 -11.48
N LYS A 188 17.50 14.53 -12.14
CA LYS A 188 18.84 15.14 -12.27
C LYS A 188 18.91 16.53 -11.66
N LEU A 189 17.78 17.23 -11.62
CA LEU A 189 17.68 18.56 -11.03
C LEU A 189 17.43 18.43 -9.53
N GLU A 190 18.06 19.28 -8.73
CA GLU A 190 17.93 19.26 -7.26
C GLU A 190 16.48 19.29 -6.79
N ALA A 191 15.64 20.14 -7.39
CA ALA A 191 14.21 20.22 -7.08
C ALA A 191 13.45 18.91 -7.37
N GLU A 192 13.83 18.18 -8.41
CA GLU A 192 13.24 16.88 -8.74
C GLU A 192 13.73 15.79 -7.79
N CYS A 193 15.00 15.84 -7.36
CA CYS A 193 15.56 14.95 -6.36
C CYS A 193 14.83 15.08 -5.03
N ILE A 194 14.61 16.33 -4.56
CA ILE A 194 13.85 16.62 -3.34
C ILE A 194 12.43 16.05 -3.48
N ARG A 195 11.73 16.41 -4.56
CA ARG A 195 10.37 15.95 -4.80
C ARG A 195 10.27 14.41 -4.86
N THR A 196 11.18 13.75 -5.56
CA THR A 196 11.19 12.28 -5.69
C THR A 196 11.36 11.63 -4.32
N ARG A 197 12.26 12.16 -3.49
CA ARG A 197 12.50 11.66 -2.13
C ARG A 197 11.33 11.90 -1.19
N ASP A 198 10.59 13.01 -1.37
CA ASP A 198 9.35 13.28 -0.62
C ASP A 198 8.24 12.26 -0.99
N TYR A 199 8.18 11.85 -2.26
CA TYR A 199 7.20 10.89 -2.75
C TYR A 199 7.56 9.43 -2.43
N ASP A 200 8.84 9.08 -2.54
CA ASP A 200 9.37 7.74 -2.28
C ASP A 200 10.81 7.82 -1.77
N TYR A 201 10.97 7.81 -0.45
CA TYR A 201 12.28 7.93 0.19
C TYR A 201 13.16 6.68 0.02
N GLU A 202 12.57 5.52 -0.33
CA GLU A 202 13.28 4.27 -0.59
C GLU A 202 13.74 4.15 -2.05
N TRP A 203 13.24 5.00 -2.95
CA TRP A 203 13.61 4.95 -4.36
C TRP A 203 15.02 5.48 -4.57
N ASP A 204 15.95 4.60 -4.96
CA ASP A 204 17.35 4.95 -5.22
C ASP A 204 17.67 4.95 -6.72
N TRP A 205 17.75 6.16 -7.28
CA TRP A 205 18.09 6.36 -8.69
C TRP A 205 19.60 6.51 -8.94
N SER A 206 20.44 6.49 -7.92
CA SER A 206 21.89 6.78 -8.06
C SER A 206 22.63 5.77 -8.95
N HIS A 207 22.08 4.57 -9.09
CA HIS A 207 22.63 3.50 -9.92
C HIS A 207 22.19 3.56 -11.39
N ILE A 208 21.20 4.38 -11.73
CA ILE A 208 20.60 4.43 -13.07
C ILE A 208 21.13 5.64 -13.85
N HIS A 209 21.75 5.37 -14.99
CA HIS A 209 22.36 6.38 -15.85
C HIS A 209 21.63 6.45 -17.19
N THR A 210 20.55 7.23 -17.24
CA THR A 210 19.72 7.38 -18.44
C THR A 210 19.63 8.83 -18.91
N ASN A 211 19.44 9.02 -20.22
CA ASN A 211 19.10 10.32 -20.81
C ASN A 211 17.59 10.47 -21.05
N LYS A 212 16.80 9.40 -20.84
CA LYS A 212 15.34 9.41 -20.97
C LYS A 212 14.73 10.10 -19.74
N PHE A 213 13.75 10.97 -19.96
CA PHE A 213 13.01 11.62 -18.88
C PHE A 213 11.87 10.71 -18.42
N TRP A 214 12.21 9.71 -17.62
CA TRP A 214 11.25 8.80 -17.03
C TRP A 214 10.45 9.47 -15.92
N GLN A 215 9.16 9.19 -15.89
CA GLN A 215 8.28 9.64 -14.83
C GLN A 215 7.68 8.43 -14.13
N PHE A 216 7.75 8.42 -12.82
CA PHE A 216 6.99 7.51 -12.01
C PHE A 216 5.53 7.98 -11.96
N MET A 217 4.58 7.07 -12.14
CA MET A 217 3.16 7.33 -11.89
C MET A 217 2.82 6.73 -10.53
N ARG A 218 2.15 7.51 -9.70
CA ARG A 218 1.51 7.05 -8.48
C ARG A 218 0.00 7.21 -8.66
N PHE A 219 -0.77 6.22 -8.23
CA PHE A 219 -2.20 6.40 -8.01
C PHE A 219 -2.53 6.13 -6.55
N SER A 220 -3.57 6.79 -6.08
CA SER A 220 -4.07 6.65 -4.72
C SER A 220 -5.55 7.02 -4.68
N GLU A 221 -6.09 7.10 -3.46
CA GLU A 221 -7.39 7.64 -3.14
C GLU A 221 -7.56 9.12 -3.56
N GLY A 222 -6.48 9.79 -3.98
CA GLY A 222 -6.49 11.12 -4.57
C GLY A 222 -7.09 12.17 -3.62
N GLY A 223 -7.99 13.01 -4.13
CA GLY A 223 -8.65 14.06 -3.37
C GLY A 223 -9.50 13.58 -2.19
N GLU A 224 -9.85 12.29 -2.12
CA GLU A 224 -10.59 11.70 -1.01
C GLU A 224 -9.66 11.12 0.08
N PHE A 225 -8.34 11.19 -0.09
CA PHE A 225 -7.37 10.59 0.84
C PHE A 225 -7.58 11.00 2.30
N LEU A 226 -7.92 12.26 2.57
CA LEU A 226 -8.19 12.73 3.93
C LEU A 226 -9.48 12.12 4.52
N ASP A 227 -10.48 11.83 3.69
CA ASP A 227 -11.71 11.16 4.13
C ASP A 227 -11.42 9.70 4.48
N TYR A 228 -10.65 8.99 3.65
CA TYR A 228 -10.17 7.65 4.01
C TYR A 228 -9.34 7.67 5.29
N LYS A 229 -8.43 8.64 5.44
CA LYS A 229 -7.61 8.77 6.65
C LYS A 229 -8.45 9.02 7.90
N ASN A 230 -9.53 9.80 7.80
CA ASN A 230 -10.50 9.95 8.88
C ASN A 230 -11.21 8.63 9.21
N MET A 231 -11.65 7.88 8.20
CA MET A 231 -12.26 6.57 8.41
C MET A 231 -11.30 5.60 9.08
N TRP A 232 -10.02 5.57 8.68
CA TRP A 232 -9.00 4.74 9.34
C TRP A 232 -8.91 5.06 10.82
N ARG A 233 -8.85 6.35 11.18
CA ARG A 233 -8.75 6.78 12.58
C ARG A 233 -9.95 6.38 13.44
N SER A 234 -11.13 6.22 12.84
CA SER A 234 -12.32 5.76 13.59
C SER A 234 -12.17 4.35 14.16
N TYR A 235 -11.25 3.53 13.63
CA TYR A 235 -10.96 2.18 14.12
C TYR A 235 -10.00 2.16 15.32
N ALA A 236 -9.40 3.29 15.70
CA ALA A 236 -8.32 3.29 16.67
C ALA A 236 -8.75 2.74 18.05
N ILE A 237 -9.92 3.16 18.53
CA ILE A 237 -10.45 2.74 19.83
C ILE A 237 -10.84 1.25 19.79
N ASP A 238 -11.59 0.84 18.78
CA ASP A 238 -12.07 -0.54 18.64
C ASP A 238 -10.89 -1.52 18.47
N ALA A 239 -9.93 -1.20 17.60
CA ALA A 239 -8.71 -1.99 17.43
C ALA A 239 -7.90 -2.10 18.73
N TRP A 240 -7.86 -1.02 19.55
CA TRP A 240 -7.18 -1.07 20.84
C TRP A 240 -7.89 -1.98 21.82
N GLN A 241 -9.22 -1.89 21.90
CA GLN A 241 -10.04 -2.73 22.77
C GLN A 241 -9.91 -4.21 22.41
N ASP A 242 -10.04 -4.53 21.12
CA ASP A 242 -9.89 -5.91 20.62
C ASP A 242 -8.50 -6.47 20.94
N LEU A 243 -7.46 -5.65 20.77
CA LEU A 243 -6.09 -6.03 21.09
C LEU A 243 -5.83 -6.20 22.58
N GLN A 244 -6.74 -5.86 23.49
CA GLN A 244 -6.53 -6.15 24.92
C GLN A 244 -6.74 -7.62 25.27
N HIS A 245 -7.40 -8.39 24.40
CA HIS A 245 -7.62 -9.81 24.59
C HIS A 245 -6.34 -10.65 24.34
N ASP A 246 -6.36 -11.91 24.79
CA ASP A 246 -5.27 -12.88 24.55
C ASP A 246 -5.35 -13.51 23.15
N HIS A 247 -6.42 -13.20 22.41
CA HIS A 247 -6.69 -13.68 21.06
C HIS A 247 -7.43 -12.58 20.29
N ILE A 248 -7.07 -12.40 19.02
CA ILE A 248 -7.79 -11.55 18.07
C ILE A 248 -7.80 -12.19 16.69
N GLN A 249 -8.87 -11.97 15.93
CA GLN A 249 -8.93 -12.27 14.51
C GLN A 249 -8.96 -10.97 13.72
N ILE A 250 -8.06 -10.82 12.75
CA ILE A 250 -8.04 -9.69 11.82
C ILE A 250 -8.13 -10.27 10.40
N GLY A 251 -9.21 -9.94 9.68
CA GLY A 251 -9.49 -10.58 8.41
C GLY A 251 -9.76 -12.08 8.59
N SER A 252 -8.98 -12.91 7.90
CA SER A 252 -9.00 -14.37 8.03
C SER A 252 -7.78 -14.91 8.79
N THR A 253 -7.09 -14.06 9.56
CA THR A 253 -5.90 -14.44 10.33
C THR A 253 -6.14 -14.24 11.82
N GLU A 254 -5.85 -15.27 12.60
CA GLU A 254 -5.93 -15.28 14.06
C GLU A 254 -4.54 -15.07 14.66
N PHE A 255 -4.48 -14.31 15.75
CA PHE A 255 -3.27 -14.06 16.53
C PHE A 255 -3.53 -14.44 17.99
N ASN A 256 -2.70 -15.32 18.53
CA ASN A 256 -2.70 -15.65 19.94
C ASN A 256 -1.53 -14.94 20.63
N PHE A 257 -1.82 -14.32 21.77
CA PHE A 257 -0.84 -13.61 22.58
C PHE A 257 -0.46 -14.42 23.83
N ASP A 258 0.74 -14.17 24.35
CA ASP A 258 1.20 -14.78 25.59
C ASP A 258 0.26 -14.42 26.77
N LYS A 259 -0.20 -15.47 27.48
CA LYS A 259 -1.10 -15.40 28.64
C LYS A 259 -0.36 -15.05 29.93
N HIS A 260 0.97 -14.98 29.96
CA HIS A 260 1.73 -14.79 31.19
C HIS A 260 1.49 -13.40 31.82
N ARG A 261 0.58 -13.39 32.82
CA ARG A 261 0.09 -12.21 33.55
C ARG A 261 1.12 -11.49 34.42
N ASP A 262 2.31 -12.07 34.65
CA ASP A 262 3.20 -11.68 35.77
C ASP A 262 4.61 -11.20 35.43
N VAL A 263 5.00 -11.10 34.14
CA VAL A 263 6.27 -10.43 33.79
C VAL A 263 5.95 -9.06 33.21
N LYS A 264 6.38 -8.01 33.91
CA LYS A 264 6.17 -6.61 33.53
C LYS A 264 6.66 -6.26 32.11
N ASP A 265 7.46 -7.13 31.49
CA ASP A 265 8.12 -6.90 30.20
C ASP A 265 7.67 -7.83 29.04
N VAL A 266 6.71 -8.77 29.25
CA VAL A 266 6.32 -9.78 28.21
C VAL A 266 4.84 -9.74 27.82
N LYS A 267 4.03 -8.85 28.43
CA LYS A 267 2.62 -8.74 28.07
C LYS A 267 2.45 -8.31 26.60
N GLY A 268 1.64 -9.09 25.88
CA GLY A 268 1.21 -8.75 24.53
C GLY A 268 2.14 -9.16 23.41
N ARG A 269 3.04 -10.13 23.63
CA ARG A 269 3.80 -10.77 22.55
C ARG A 269 2.91 -11.78 21.80
N VAL A 270 2.96 -11.78 20.47
CA VAL A 270 2.33 -12.82 19.64
C VAL A 270 3.14 -14.10 19.77
N ILE A 271 2.47 -15.22 20.04
CA ILE A 271 3.12 -16.54 20.19
C ILE A 271 2.76 -17.50 19.05
N GLU A 272 1.57 -17.31 18.46
CA GLU A 272 1.05 -18.17 17.42
C GLU A 272 0.16 -17.36 16.48
N ILE A 273 0.26 -17.67 15.19
CA ILE A 273 -0.55 -17.07 14.12
C ILE A 273 -1.16 -18.21 13.31
N THR A 274 -2.47 -18.14 13.11
CA THR A 274 -3.23 -19.07 12.26
C THR A 274 -3.82 -18.29 11.12
N ARG A 275 -3.32 -18.49 9.90
CA ARG A 275 -3.79 -17.78 8.71
C ARG A 275 -4.62 -18.71 7.83
N HIS A 276 -5.88 -18.35 7.62
CA HIS A 276 -6.78 -19.07 6.73
C HIS A 276 -6.67 -18.48 5.32
N THR A 277 -6.18 -19.27 4.37
CA THR A 277 -6.11 -18.87 2.96
C THR A 277 -7.39 -19.24 2.23
N GLY A 278 -7.80 -18.42 1.26
CA GLY A 278 -9.05 -18.61 0.51
C GLY A 278 -9.07 -19.84 -0.41
N SER A 279 -8.03 -20.67 -0.39
CA SER A 279 -7.82 -21.82 -1.27
C SER A 279 -8.18 -23.17 -0.64
N GLY A 280 -9.07 -23.21 0.36
CA GLY A 280 -9.61 -24.46 0.93
C GLY A 280 -8.60 -25.25 1.77
N ASP A 281 -8.97 -25.58 3.01
CA ASP A 281 -8.23 -26.35 4.04
C ASP A 281 -6.77 -25.97 4.34
N HIS A 282 -6.13 -25.07 3.59
CA HIS A 282 -4.77 -24.64 3.84
C HIS A 282 -4.76 -23.58 4.95
N ILE A 283 -4.19 -23.98 6.08
CA ILE A 283 -4.00 -23.14 7.25
C ILE A 283 -2.50 -23.00 7.46
N ASP A 284 -1.98 -21.78 7.40
CA ASP A 284 -0.60 -21.52 7.78
C ASP A 284 -0.55 -21.34 9.30
N HIS A 285 0.17 -22.25 9.99
CA HIS A 285 0.48 -22.12 11.41
C HIS A 285 1.91 -21.61 11.58
N ILE A 286 2.06 -20.45 12.21
CA ILE A 286 3.36 -19.79 12.43
C ILE A 286 3.58 -19.61 13.93
N ILE A 287 4.67 -20.21 14.44
CA ILE A 287 5.13 -20.01 15.82
C ILE A 287 6.18 -18.89 15.82
N VAL A 288 6.01 -17.89 16.70
CA VAL A 288 6.75 -16.61 16.68
C VAL A 288 7.91 -16.54 17.68
#